data_AF-A0A519J2T8-F1
#
_entry.id   AF-A0A519J2T8-F1
#
_cell.length_a   1.000
_cell.length_b   1.000
_cell.length_c   1.000
_cell.angle_alpha   90.00
_cell.angle_beta   90.00
_cell.angle_gamma   90.00
#
_symmetry.space_group_name_H-M   'P 1'
#
loop_
_entity.id
_entity.type
_entity.pdbx_description
1 polymer ?
#
loop_
_entity_poly.entity_id
_entity_poly.type
_entity_poly.pdbx_seq_one_letter_code
_entity_poly.pdbx_strand_id
1 'polypeptide(L)'
;MGREAHLWPFSGERFRVQYLQPRLKKHEHVRVDLRGTKGLAPSFLEEAFGGLVDAGYSYDEIRRYLKVVADDSAREQQVWRYIQQADAQRKRS
;
A
#
# COMPACT_ATOMS: atom_id res chain seq x y z
N MET A 1 21.18 -9.49 11.35
CA MET A 1 20.53 -8.33 12.00
C MET A 1 19.11 -8.23 11.47
N GLY A 2 18.17 -8.88 12.17
CA GLY A 2 16.75 -8.85 11.82
C GLY A 2 16.16 -7.53 12.29
N ARG A 3 15.49 -6.82 11.40
CA ARG A 3 14.87 -5.53 11.73
C ARG A 3 13.65 -5.86 12.59
N GLU A 4 13.78 -5.62 13.89
CA GLU A 4 12.72 -5.84 14.86
C GLU A 4 11.49 -5.04 14.44
N ALA A 5 10.43 -5.78 14.08
CA ALA A 5 9.10 -5.26 13.87
C ALA A 5 8.57 -4.70 15.19
N HIS A 6 8.99 -3.47 15.52
CA HIS A 6 8.66 -2.84 16.79
C HIS A 6 7.19 -2.36 16.77
N LEU A 7 6.31 -3.27 17.20
CA LEU A 7 5.26 -3.02 18.20
C LEU A 7 4.25 -1.88 17.98
N TRP A 8 3.90 -1.50 16.75
CA TRP A 8 2.60 -0.89 16.49
C TRP A 8 1.65 -1.93 15.87
N PRO A 9 0.63 -2.41 16.61
CA PRO A 9 -0.26 -3.48 16.14
C PRO A 9 -1.02 -3.12 14.85
N PHE A 10 -1.04 -1.83 14.48
CA PHE A 10 -1.75 -1.26 13.34
C PHE A 10 -0.84 -0.48 12.36
N SER A 11 0.43 -0.87 12.17
CA SER A 11 1.29 -0.21 11.16
C SER A 11 0.88 -0.56 9.72
N GLY A 12 1.12 0.37 8.79
CA GLY A 12 0.88 0.15 7.37
C GLY A 12 1.75 -0.99 6.81
N GLU A 13 2.99 -1.09 7.29
CA GLU A 13 3.89 -2.20 6.94
C GLU A 13 3.29 -3.57 7.28
N ARG A 14 2.71 -3.74 8.48
CA ARG A 14 2.12 -5.01 8.87
C ARG A 14 0.93 -5.35 7.98
N PHE A 15 0.10 -4.36 7.67
CA PHE A 15 -1.03 -4.53 6.74
C PHE A 15 -0.54 -4.99 5.36
N ARG A 16 0.52 -4.36 4.83
CA ARG A 16 1.14 -4.73 3.56
C ARG A 16 1.64 -6.18 3.56
N VAL A 17 2.45 -6.56 4.55
CA VAL A 17 3.10 -7.88 4.60
C VAL A 17 2.09 -9.00 4.85
N GLN A 18 1.11 -8.79 5.74
CA GLN A 18 0.16 -9.84 6.11
C GLN A 18 -1.02 -9.98 5.16
N TYR A 19 -1.45 -8.88 4.51
CA TYR A 19 -2.67 -8.90 3.71
C TYR A 19 -2.44 -8.62 2.22
N LEU A 20 -1.69 -7.57 1.87
CA LEU A 20 -1.54 -7.13 0.48
C LEU A 20 -0.57 -8.02 -0.29
N GLN A 21 0.68 -8.17 0.18
CA GLN A 21 1.71 -8.96 -0.50
C GLN A 21 1.30 -10.41 -0.80
N PRO A 22 0.75 -11.21 0.14
CA PRO A 22 0.41 -12.60 -0.16
C PRO A 22 -0.72 -12.73 -1.20
N ARG A 23 -1.62 -11.74 -1.29
CA ARG A 23 -2.71 -11.73 -2.28
C ARG A 23 -2.21 -11.25 -3.65
N LEU A 24 -1.40 -10.19 -3.67
CA LEU A 24 -0.78 -9.69 -4.90
C LEU A 24 0.17 -10.73 -5.51
N LYS A 25 0.91 -11.48 -4.69
CA LYS A 25 1.76 -12.60 -5.15
C LYS A 25 0.98 -13.71 -5.84
N LYS A 26 -0.29 -13.91 -5.47
CA LYS A 26 -1.17 -14.88 -6.11
C LYS A 26 -1.87 -14.34 -7.36
N HIS A 27 -1.55 -13.10 -7.77
CA HIS A 27 -2.23 -12.37 -8.85
C HIS A 27 -3.75 -12.28 -8.63
N GLU A 28 -4.19 -12.30 -7.37
CA GLU A 28 -5.60 -12.14 -7.04
C GLU A 28 -5.97 -10.66 -7.11
N HIS A 29 -7.16 -10.35 -7.63
CA HIS A 29 -7.69 -8.99 -7.57
C HIS A 29 -8.00 -8.64 -6.10
N VAL A 30 -7.20 -7.75 -5.53
CA VAL A 30 -7.34 -7.24 -4.16
C VAL A 30 -8.17 -5.97 -4.18
N ARG A 31 -9.33 -6.00 -3.53
CA ARG A 31 -10.10 -4.79 -3.24
C ARG A 31 -9.85 -4.35 -1.81
N VAL A 32 -9.33 -3.13 -1.62
CA VAL A 32 -9.20 -2.50 -0.31
C VAL A 32 -10.29 -1.46 -0.15
N ASP A 33 -11.15 -1.66 0.84
CA ASP A 33 -12.24 -0.76 1.17
C ASP A 33 -11.87 0.09 2.38
N LEU A 34 -11.71 1.39 2.14
CA LEU A 34 -11.38 2.42 3.12
C LEU A 34 -12.62 3.22 3.54
N ARG A 35 -13.83 2.81 3.13
CA ARG A 35 -15.06 3.50 3.56
C ARG A 35 -15.29 3.29 5.05
N GLY A 36 -15.72 4.34 5.75
CA GLY A 36 -15.88 4.35 7.21
C GLY A 36 -14.56 4.46 7.98
N THR A 37 -13.39 4.44 7.33
CA THR A 37 -12.08 4.58 8.00
C THR A 37 -11.72 6.06 8.23
N LYS A 38 -12.52 6.74 9.06
CA LYS A 38 -12.23 8.12 9.50
C LYS A 38 -10.97 8.10 10.39
N GLY A 39 -9.95 8.89 10.03
CA GLY A 39 -8.72 9.04 10.83
C GLY A 39 -7.56 8.12 10.46
N LEU A 40 -7.62 7.37 9.35
CA LEU A 40 -6.46 6.60 8.89
C LEU A 40 -5.32 7.56 8.53
N ALA A 41 -4.15 7.37 9.14
CA ALA A 41 -3.01 8.27 8.98
C ALA A 41 -2.44 8.24 7.55
N PRO A 42 -1.99 9.39 7.00
CA PRO A 42 -1.27 9.45 5.73
C PRO A 42 -0.04 8.53 5.69
N SER A 43 0.71 8.46 6.80
CA SER A 43 1.87 7.57 6.95
C SER A 43 1.49 6.10 6.80
N PHE A 44 0.34 5.68 7.35
CA PHE A 44 -0.15 4.31 7.17
C PHE A 44 -0.35 3.98 5.69
N LEU A 45 -0.94 4.89 4.91
CA LEU A 45 -1.16 4.69 3.49
C LEU A 45 0.16 4.58 2.72
N GLU A 46 1.12 5.42 3.05
CA GLU A 46 2.46 5.40 2.44
C GLU A 46 3.19 4.08 2.73
N GLU A 47 3.26 3.68 4.00
CA GLU A 47 3.91 2.43 4.42
C GLU A 47 3.21 1.19 3.85
N ALA A 48 1.87 1.21 3.77
CA ALA A 48 1.08 0.09 3.27
C ALA A 48 1.19 -0.05 1.75
N PHE A 49 0.93 1.04 1.03
CA PHE A 49 0.77 1.02 -0.43
C PHE A 49 2.03 1.47 -1.17
N GLY A 50 2.67 2.56 -0.76
CA GLY A 50 3.96 2.99 -1.31
C GLY A 50 5.02 1.90 -1.11
N GLY A 51 5.01 1.29 0.07
CA GLY A 51 5.88 0.17 0.40
C GLY A 51 5.67 -1.09 -0.46
N LEU A 52 4.61 -1.22 -1.27
CA LEU A 52 4.51 -2.31 -2.24
C LEU A 52 5.60 -2.21 -3.32
N VAL A 53 5.97 -0.99 -3.69
CA VAL A 53 7.05 -0.77 -4.66
C VAL A 53 8.40 -1.21 -4.11
N ASP A 54 8.68 -0.95 -2.83
CA ASP A 54 9.87 -1.46 -2.15
C ASP A 54 9.90 -3.00 -2.10
N ALA A 55 8.72 -3.62 -1.96
CA ALA A 55 8.57 -5.07 -1.98
C ALA A 55 8.74 -5.70 -3.38
N GLY A 56 8.98 -4.89 -4.42
CA GLY A 56 9.31 -5.34 -5.77
C GLY A 56 8.15 -5.31 -6.77
N TYR A 57 6.99 -4.76 -6.40
CA TYR A 57 5.85 -4.64 -7.32
C TYR A 57 5.93 -3.35 -8.13
N SER A 58 5.70 -3.43 -9.43
CA SER A 58 5.64 -2.25 -10.31
C SER A 58 4.32 -1.50 -10.15
N TYR A 59 4.29 -0.18 -10.44
CA TYR A 59 3.04 0.58 -10.46
C TYR A 59 1.95 -0.08 -11.33
N ASP A 60 2.31 -0.63 -12.49
CA ASP A 60 1.38 -1.30 -13.41
C ASP A 60 0.79 -2.59 -12.81
N GLU A 61 1.62 -3.41 -12.16
CA GLU A 61 1.17 -4.65 -11.49
C GLU A 61 0.22 -4.31 -10.34
N ILE A 62 0.59 -3.32 -9.52
CA ILE A 62 -0.27 -2.87 -8.42
C ILE A 62 -1.58 -2.35 -8.99
N ARG A 63 -1.55 -1.52 -10.03
CA ARG A 63 -2.77 -0.97 -10.66
C ARG A 63 -3.67 -2.04 -11.27
N ARG A 64 -3.09 -3.13 -11.78
CA ARG A 64 -3.84 -4.24 -12.37
C ARG A 64 -4.55 -5.08 -11.32
N TYR A 65 -3.89 -5.35 -10.19
CA TYR A 65 -4.41 -6.27 -9.18
C TYR A 65 -5.06 -5.58 -7.97
N LEU A 66 -4.74 -4.31 -7.70
CA LEU A 66 -5.25 -3.57 -6.55
C LEU A 66 -6.34 -2.58 -6.97
N LYS A 67 -7.50 -2.66 -6.31
CA LYS A 67 -8.56 -1.66 -6.38
C LYS A 67 -8.78 -1.06 -5.00
N VAL A 68 -8.53 0.24 -4.86
CA VAL A 68 -8.82 0.99 -3.63
C VAL A 68 -10.17 1.67 -3.79
N VAL A 69 -10.99 1.63 -2.74
CA VAL A 69 -12.29 2.33 -2.68
C VAL A 69 -12.33 3.10 -1.37
N ALA A 70 -12.68 4.38 -1.38
CA ALA A 70 -12.86 5.19 -0.18
C ALA A 70 -14.18 5.98 -0.24
N ASP A 71 -14.56 6.63 0.86
CA ASP A 71 -15.73 7.54 0.85
C ASP A 71 -15.47 8.82 0.06
N ASP A 72 -14.19 9.21 -0.03
CA ASP A 72 -13.75 10.43 -0.67
C ASP A 72 -12.64 10.12 -1.70
N SER A 73 -12.83 10.61 -2.92
CA SER A 73 -11.93 10.37 -4.04
C SER A 73 -10.52 10.93 -3.81
N ALA A 74 -10.32 11.89 -2.90
CA ALA A 74 -8.99 12.40 -2.57
C ALA A 74 -8.18 11.35 -1.80
N ARG A 75 -8.81 10.52 -0.95
CA ARG A 75 -8.11 9.39 -0.29
C ARG A 75 -7.63 8.35 -1.29
N GLU A 76 -8.47 8.00 -2.27
CA GLU A 76 -8.07 7.08 -3.34
C GLU A 76 -6.88 7.66 -4.11
N GLN A 77 -6.98 8.92 -4.53
CA GLN A 77 -5.89 9.62 -5.23
C GLN A 77 -4.62 9.70 -4.39
N GLN A 78 -4.73 9.91 -3.08
CA GLN A 78 -3.60 9.96 -2.17
C GLN A 78 -2.86 8.62 -2.11
N VAL A 79 -3.58 7.50 -2.04
CA VAL A 79 -2.98 6.16 -2.11
C VAL A 79 -2.23 5.96 -3.41
N TRP A 80 -2.86 6.26 -4.55
CA TRP A 80 -2.21 6.13 -5.85
C TRP A 80 -1.00 7.03 -6.01
N ARG A 81 -1.05 8.23 -5.42
CA ARG A 81 0.07 9.16 -5.39
C ARG A 81 1.26 8.57 -4.62
N TYR A 82 1.06 7.96 -3.46
CA TYR A 82 2.16 7.30 -2.73
C TYR A 82 2.81 6.18 -3.54
N ILE A 83 2.00 5.32 -4.18
CA ILE A 83 2.52 4.25 -5.04
C ILE A 83 3.32 4.84 -6.21
N GLN A 84 2.79 5.87 -6.87
CA GLN A 84 3.45 6.52 -8.00
C GLN A 84 4.76 7.21 -7.58
N GLN A 85 4.77 7.90 -6.43
CA GLN A 85 5.97 8.54 -5.91
C GLN A 85 7.05 7.50 -5.58
N ALA A 86 6.68 6.38 -4.95
CA ALA A 86 7.61 5.29 -4.66
C ALA A 86 8.18 4.66 -5.94
N ASP A 87 7.35 4.43 -6.97
CA ASP A 87 7.78 3.90 -8.28
C ASP A 87 8.73 4.87 -9.00
N ALA A 88 8.41 6.17 -8.97
CA ALA A 88 9.26 7.20 -9.55
C ALA A 88 10.61 7.31 -8.84
N GLN A 89 10.63 7.15 -7.51
CA GLN A 89 11.86 7.16 -6.72
C GLN A 89 12.71 5.92 -6.98
N ARG A 90 12.09 4.72 -7.07
CA ARG A 90 12.76 3.46 -7.42
C ARG A 90 13.43 3.53 -8.79
N LYS A 91 12.82 4.18 -9.78
CA LYS A 91 13.39 4.36 -11.13
C LYS A 91 14.57 5.35 -11.18
N ARG A 92 14.79 6.13 -10.12
CA ARG A 92 15.88 7.12 -10.02
C ARG A 92 17.07 6.61 -9.21
N SER A 93 16.95 5.47 -8.54
CA SER A 93 18.04 4.76 -7.84
C SER A 93 18.61 3.65 -8.71
#